data_AF-A0A7X6W5E8-F1
#
_entry.id   AF-A0A7X6W5E8-F1
#
_cell.length_a   1.000
_cell.length_b   1.000
_cell.length_c   1.000
_cell.angle_alpha   90.00
_cell.angle_beta   90.00
_cell.angle_gamma   90.00
#
_symmetry.space_group_name_H-M   'P 1'
#
loop_
_entity.id
_entity.type
_entity.pdbx_description
1 polymer ?
#
loop_
_entity_poly.entity_id
_entity_poly.type
_entity_poly.pdbx_seq_one_letter_code
_entity_poly.pdbx_strand_id
1 'polypeptide(L)'
;LEPYLVHRLQQEGVVAFTRSRVLMVAATARWGMARALRETARETIFGDLMFGLDLPIPLPWNLLRPLAALLVPMITGYVPFKWLYPTGETKVRPKYGKWYAWADVIAGDWKFIQRCLPVGSEALRGKMILTNTVTSKDVELLRSRGAALLVTTTPNLSGRSFGTNVIEAVVITLAGKRPEEMTPQEYLDVLRALGWDRPRVEHLNG
;
A
#
# COMPACT_ATOMS: atom_id res chain seq x y z
N LEU A 1 -2.25 -7.45 -9.66
CA LEU A 1 -2.00 -6.02 -9.98
C LEU A 1 -0.80 -5.44 -9.23
N GLU A 2 -0.79 -5.43 -7.90
CA GLU A 2 0.23 -4.71 -7.12
C GLU A 2 1.69 -5.10 -7.42
N PRO A 3 2.07 -6.40 -7.53
CA PRO A 3 3.45 -6.75 -7.87
C PRO A 3 3.90 -6.18 -9.22
N TYR A 4 3.03 -6.29 -10.22
CA TYR A 4 3.27 -5.78 -11.56
C TYR A 4 3.56 -4.28 -11.56
N LEU A 5 2.77 -3.50 -10.81
CA LEU A 5 2.96 -2.05 -10.72
C LEU A 5 4.27 -1.67 -10.02
N VAL A 6 4.67 -2.39 -8.96
CA VAL A 6 5.95 -2.15 -8.29
C VAL A 6 7.11 -2.35 -9.27
N HIS A 7 7.11 -3.45 -10.02
CA HIS A 7 8.17 -3.71 -11.01
C HIS A 7 8.15 -2.70 -12.16
N ARG A 8 6.97 -2.30 -12.64
CA ARG A 8 6.83 -1.27 -13.67
C ARG A 8 7.38 0.08 -13.21
N LEU A 9 7.02 0.54 -12.01
CA LEU A 9 7.53 1.78 -11.43
C LEU A 9 9.06 1.81 -11.31
N GLN A 10 9.68 0.66 -11.01
CA GLN A 10 11.14 0.49 -11.04
C GLN A 10 11.69 0.58 -12.48
N GLN A 11 11.10 -0.16 -13.41
CA GLN A 11 11.55 -0.27 -14.80
C GLN A 11 11.45 1.07 -15.55
N GLU A 12 10.38 1.83 -15.30
CA GLU A 12 10.13 3.14 -15.89
C GLU A 12 10.93 4.26 -15.21
N GLY A 13 11.66 3.96 -14.14
CA GLY A 13 12.46 4.95 -13.42
C GLY A 13 11.65 5.97 -12.61
N VAL A 14 10.34 5.77 -12.47
CA VAL A 14 9.47 6.61 -11.63
C VAL A 14 9.91 6.53 -10.17
N VAL A 15 10.33 5.34 -9.73
CA VAL A 15 10.80 5.08 -8.37
C VAL A 15 12.03 4.19 -8.40
N ALA A 16 13.14 4.65 -7.82
CA ALA A 16 14.36 3.85 -7.68
C ALA A 16 14.31 2.97 -6.42
N PHE A 17 13.38 2.01 -6.33
CA PHE A 17 13.22 1.14 -5.16
C PHE A 17 14.53 0.44 -4.77
N THR A 18 15.34 0.03 -5.74
CA THR A 18 16.66 -0.58 -5.51
C THR A 18 17.63 0.26 -4.68
N ARG A 19 17.36 1.57 -4.51
CA ARG A 19 18.12 2.50 -3.66
C ARG A 19 17.33 2.98 -2.43
N SER A 20 16.03 2.74 -2.39
CA SER A 20 15.11 3.26 -1.38
C SER A 20 14.92 2.29 -0.22
N ARG A 21 14.78 2.87 0.98
CA ARG A 21 14.23 2.20 2.15
C ARG A 21 12.71 2.31 2.16
N VAL A 22 12.05 1.18 2.36
CA VAL A 22 10.60 1.05 2.30
C VAL A 22 10.03 0.70 3.67
N LEU A 23 9.10 1.51 4.16
CA LEU A 23 8.24 1.14 5.28
C LEU A 23 6.93 0.59 4.71
N MET A 24 6.72 -0.72 4.83
CA MET A 24 5.48 -1.39 4.46
C MET A 24 4.58 -1.50 5.68
N VAL A 25 3.59 -0.61 5.84
CA VAL A 25 2.85 -0.47 7.11
C VAL A 25 2.02 -1.70 7.49
N ALA A 26 1.42 -2.39 6.50
CA ALA A 26 0.61 -3.58 6.72
C ALA A 26 0.76 -4.54 5.53
N ALA A 27 1.70 -5.47 5.63
CA ALA A 27 1.99 -6.44 4.56
C ALA A 27 0.88 -7.48 4.41
N THR A 28 0.29 -7.93 5.51
CA THR A 28 -0.80 -8.90 5.52
C THR A 28 -2.04 -8.42 4.76
N ALA A 29 -2.31 -7.11 4.77
CA ALA A 29 -3.39 -6.51 3.98
C ALA A 29 -3.04 -6.33 2.49
N ARG A 30 -1.75 -6.40 2.13
CA ARG A 30 -1.19 -6.02 0.82
C ARG A 30 -0.03 -6.91 0.42
N TRP A 31 -0.29 -8.23 0.46
CA TRP A 31 0.77 -9.23 0.35
C TRP A 31 1.53 -9.16 -0.97
N GLY A 32 0.82 -8.90 -2.08
CA GLY A 32 1.41 -8.74 -3.40
C GLY A 32 2.41 -7.58 -3.45
N MET A 33 2.00 -6.40 -2.99
CA MET A 33 2.88 -5.24 -2.86
C MET A 33 4.09 -5.53 -1.96
N ALA A 34 3.86 -6.13 -0.78
CA ALA A 34 4.91 -6.45 0.18
C ALA A 34 5.98 -7.38 -0.40
N ARG A 35 5.57 -8.42 -1.13
CA ARG A 35 6.48 -9.37 -1.78
C ARG A 35 7.33 -8.67 -2.86
N ALA A 36 6.70 -7.89 -3.74
CA ALA A 36 7.43 -7.21 -4.80
C ALA A 36 8.44 -6.18 -4.25
N LEU A 37 8.08 -5.46 -3.19
CA LEU A 37 8.99 -4.52 -2.52
C LEU A 37 10.09 -5.26 -1.76
N ARG A 38 9.84 -6.45 -1.21
CA ARG A 38 10.90 -7.28 -0.60
C ARG A 38 11.97 -7.68 -1.61
N GLU A 39 11.55 -8.00 -2.83
CA GLU A 39 12.41 -8.48 -3.92
C GLU A 39 13.13 -7.33 -4.63
N THR A 40 12.52 -6.14 -4.71
CA THR A 40 13.02 -5.02 -5.53
C THR A 40 13.70 -3.92 -4.73
N ALA A 41 13.26 -3.65 -3.49
CA ALA A 41 13.76 -2.52 -2.72
C ALA A 41 15.11 -2.80 -2.04
N ARG A 42 15.90 -1.74 -1.79
CA ARG A 42 17.17 -1.84 -1.05
C ARG A 42 16.97 -2.51 0.30
N GLU A 43 15.94 -2.07 1.01
CA GLU A 43 15.61 -2.51 2.35
C GLU A 43 14.13 -2.26 2.62
N THR A 44 13.44 -3.26 3.16
CA THR A 44 12.01 -3.17 3.48
C THR A 44 11.78 -3.60 4.92
N ILE A 45 11.12 -2.75 5.69
CA ILE A 45 10.64 -3.05 7.04
C ILE A 45 9.12 -3.21 7.00
N PHE A 46 8.63 -4.27 7.62
CA PHE A 46 7.21 -4.58 7.71
C PHE A 46 6.66 -4.12 9.06
N GLY A 47 5.60 -3.34 8.99
CA GLY A 47 4.98 -2.66 10.11
C GLY A 47 3.80 -3.41 10.70
N ASP A 48 3.51 -4.64 10.31
CA ASP A 48 2.28 -5.36 10.70
C ASP A 48 2.03 -5.37 12.21
N LEU A 49 3.06 -5.51 13.05
CA LEU A 49 2.91 -5.40 14.51
C LEU A 49 2.68 -3.97 14.98
N MET A 50 3.39 -3.00 14.39
CA MET A 50 3.28 -1.58 14.72
C MET A 50 1.93 -1.01 14.32
N PHE A 51 1.57 -1.14 13.04
CA PHE A 51 0.37 -0.54 12.51
C PHE A 51 -0.84 -1.46 12.59
N GLY A 52 -0.69 -2.77 12.77
CA GLY A 52 -1.81 -3.69 12.98
C GLY A 52 -2.19 -3.84 14.45
N LEU A 53 -1.19 -4.17 15.29
CA LEU A 53 -1.39 -4.56 16.69
C LEU A 53 -0.90 -3.52 17.72
N ASP A 54 -0.44 -2.36 17.27
CA ASP A 54 0.09 -1.28 18.11
C ASP A 54 1.35 -1.65 18.93
N LEU A 55 2.08 -2.68 18.51
CA LEU A 55 3.31 -3.16 19.14
C LEU A 55 4.54 -2.55 18.43
N PRO A 56 5.48 -1.87 19.13
CA PRO A 56 6.57 -1.10 18.53
C PRO A 56 7.73 -1.96 17.98
N ILE A 57 7.42 -3.07 17.31
CA ILE A 57 8.38 -4.06 16.81
C ILE A 57 8.35 -4.04 15.27
N PRO A 58 9.41 -3.53 14.60
CA PRO A 58 9.55 -3.69 13.16
C PRO A 58 9.82 -5.15 12.81
N LEU A 59 9.28 -5.64 11.70
CA LEU A 59 9.51 -7.00 11.24
C LEU A 59 10.36 -7.04 9.96
N PRO A 60 11.42 -7.85 9.92
CA PRO A 60 12.00 -8.30 8.67
C PRO A 60 11.16 -9.42 8.04
N TRP A 61 11.34 -9.65 6.73
CA TRP A 61 10.54 -10.63 5.97
C TRP A 61 10.56 -12.05 6.53
N ASN A 62 11.73 -12.49 7.00
CA ASN A 62 11.94 -13.82 7.58
C ASN A 62 11.15 -14.06 8.87
N LEU A 63 10.79 -12.99 9.59
CA LEU A 63 9.91 -13.07 10.76
C LEU A 63 8.45 -12.81 10.40
N LEU A 64 8.17 -11.91 9.44
CA LEU A 64 6.81 -11.59 9.03
C LEU A 64 6.04 -12.83 8.55
N ARG A 65 6.61 -13.61 7.61
CA ARG A 65 5.89 -14.73 6.99
C ARG A 65 5.45 -15.82 7.98
N PRO A 66 6.33 -16.39 8.83
CA PRO A 66 5.91 -17.39 9.80
C PRO A 66 4.95 -16.79 10.84
N LEU A 67 5.19 -15.54 11.27
CA LEU A 67 4.32 -14.89 12.24
C LEU A 67 2.92 -14.64 11.68
N ALA A 68 2.80 -14.21 10.43
CA ALA A 68 1.52 -14.03 9.76
C ALA A 68 0.77 -15.37 9.62
N ALA A 69 1.47 -16.45 9.24
CA ALA A 69 0.87 -17.78 9.14
C ALA A 69 0.31 -18.28 10.48
N LEU A 70 0.94 -17.91 11.60
CA LEU A 70 0.48 -18.24 12.94
C LEU A 70 -0.66 -17.31 13.42
N LEU A 71 -0.45 -16.00 13.34
CA LEU A 71 -1.32 -15.01 13.95
C LEU A 71 -2.58 -14.76 13.14
N VAL A 72 -2.54 -14.77 11.80
CA VAL A 72 -3.71 -14.43 10.98
C VAL A 72 -4.89 -15.36 11.27
N PRO A 73 -4.76 -16.70 11.24
CA PRO A 73 -5.89 -17.59 11.52
C PRO A 73 -6.45 -17.40 12.94
N MET A 74 -5.58 -17.23 13.93
CA MET A 74 -5.96 -16.98 15.32
C MET A 74 -6.73 -15.67 15.46
N ILE A 75 -6.23 -14.60 14.85
CA ILE A 75 -6.81 -13.28 14.98
C ILE A 75 -8.14 -13.21 14.20
N THR A 76 -8.18 -13.68 12.95
CA THR A 76 -9.39 -13.60 12.12
C THR A 76 -10.49 -14.58 12.56
N GLY A 77 -10.13 -15.67 13.23
CA GLY A 77 -11.09 -16.64 13.75
C GLY A 77 -11.83 -16.17 15.00
N TYR A 78 -11.21 -15.30 15.81
CA TYR A 78 -11.75 -14.92 17.13
C TYR A 78 -11.99 -13.42 17.32
N VAL A 79 -11.45 -12.56 16.46
CA VAL A 79 -11.58 -11.10 16.59
C VAL A 79 -12.49 -10.52 15.49
N PRO A 80 -13.48 -9.67 15.82
CA PRO A 80 -14.29 -9.01 14.83
C PRO A 80 -13.45 -8.16 13.86
N PHE A 81 -13.73 -8.27 12.56
CA PHE A 81 -13.01 -7.56 11.51
C PHE A 81 -12.87 -6.03 11.77
N LYS A 82 -13.91 -5.40 12.32
CA LYS A 82 -13.93 -3.96 12.63
C LYS A 82 -12.86 -3.52 13.64
N TRP A 83 -12.34 -4.44 14.46
CA TRP A 83 -11.30 -4.14 15.45
C TRP A 83 -9.90 -4.26 14.86
N LEU A 84 -9.75 -5.12 13.85
CA LEU A 84 -8.48 -5.39 13.17
C LEU A 84 -8.21 -4.38 12.07
N TYR A 85 -9.27 -4.03 11.34
CA TYR A 85 -9.16 -3.16 10.18
C TYR A 85 -9.77 -1.79 10.49
N PRO A 86 -9.04 -0.69 10.24
CA PRO A 86 -9.62 0.65 10.32
C PRO A 86 -10.78 0.77 9.32
N THR A 87 -12.00 0.85 9.84
CA THR A 87 -13.25 1.03 9.06
C THR A 87 -13.86 2.40 9.37
N GLY A 88 -14.47 3.05 8.37
CA GLY A 88 -14.98 4.43 8.50
C GLY A 88 -13.89 5.52 8.51
N GLU A 89 -14.20 6.65 9.16
CA GLU A 89 -13.31 7.79 9.31
C GLU A 89 -12.09 7.43 10.19
N THR A 90 -10.89 7.65 9.66
CA THR A 90 -9.65 7.35 10.37
C THR A 90 -9.12 8.61 11.04
N LYS A 91 -9.17 8.65 12.38
CA LYS A 91 -8.55 9.72 13.16
C LYS A 91 -7.03 9.52 13.20
N VAL A 92 -6.28 10.55 12.84
CA VAL A 92 -4.80 10.54 12.89
C VAL A 92 -4.34 10.52 14.36
N ARG A 93 -3.52 9.54 14.71
CA ARG A 93 -2.84 9.37 16.00
C ARG A 93 -1.35 9.13 15.73
N PRO A 94 -0.53 10.18 15.64
CA PRO A 94 0.86 10.07 15.22
C PRO A 94 1.64 9.07 16.08
N LYS A 95 2.23 8.06 15.44
CA LYS A 95 3.05 7.02 16.07
C LYS A 95 4.16 6.59 15.12
N TYR A 96 5.17 5.92 15.66
CA TYR A 96 6.25 5.31 14.87
C TYR A 96 7.00 6.31 13.98
N GLY A 97 7.08 7.58 14.40
CA GLY A 97 7.72 8.67 13.63
C GLY A 97 9.16 8.36 13.23
N LYS A 98 9.89 7.58 14.04
CA LYS A 98 11.22 7.05 13.71
C LYS A 98 11.23 6.28 12.37
N TRP A 99 10.23 5.42 12.14
CA TRP A 99 10.14 4.60 10.93
C TRP A 99 9.65 5.39 9.72
N TYR A 100 8.74 6.34 9.93
CA TYR A 100 8.40 7.33 8.91
C TYR A 100 9.63 8.14 8.47
N ALA A 101 10.44 8.61 9.42
CA ALA A 101 11.65 9.36 9.14
C ALA A 101 12.71 8.51 8.41
N TRP A 102 12.89 7.26 8.82
CA TRP A 102 13.83 6.30 8.21
C TRP A 102 13.48 5.95 6.75
N ALA A 103 12.20 5.89 6.40
CA ALA A 103 11.77 5.45 5.08
C ALA A 103 11.85 6.56 4.02
N ASP A 104 12.25 6.17 2.81
CA ASP A 104 12.17 7.01 1.61
C ASP A 104 10.81 6.82 0.90
N VAL A 105 10.28 5.59 0.98
CA VAL A 105 8.95 5.21 0.49
C VAL A 105 8.11 4.64 1.63
N ILE A 106 6.89 5.15 1.80
CA ILE A 106 5.89 4.60 2.73
C ILE A 106 4.83 3.88 1.90
N ALA A 107 4.67 2.59 2.14
CA ALA A 107 3.84 1.70 1.32
C ALA A 107 2.78 0.97 2.15
N GLY A 108 1.63 0.68 1.54
CA GLY A 108 0.56 -0.14 2.13
C GLY A 108 -0.82 0.50 2.00
N ASP A 109 -1.79 -0.01 2.77
CA ASP A 109 -3.15 0.52 2.73
C ASP A 109 -3.23 1.92 3.37
N TRP A 110 -3.91 2.85 2.68
CA TRP A 110 -3.98 4.25 3.11
C TRP A 110 -4.48 4.42 4.53
N LYS A 111 -5.46 3.62 4.98
CA LYS A 111 -6.01 3.81 6.32
C LYS A 111 -5.01 3.48 7.42
N PHE A 112 -4.14 2.49 7.19
CA PHE A 112 -3.05 2.18 8.11
C PHE A 112 -1.99 3.28 8.13
N ILE A 113 -1.65 3.82 6.96
CA ILE A 113 -0.73 4.96 6.82
C ILE A 113 -1.31 6.18 7.55
N GLN A 114 -2.53 6.59 7.20
CA GLN A 114 -3.22 7.76 7.75
C GLN A 114 -3.36 7.69 9.27
N ARG A 115 -3.68 6.51 9.83
CA ARG A 115 -3.89 6.33 11.27
C ARG A 115 -2.69 6.77 12.10
N CYS A 116 -1.47 6.55 11.61
CA CYS A 116 -0.25 6.85 12.34
C CYS A 116 0.58 7.98 11.71
N LEU A 117 -0.02 8.76 10.79
CA LEU A 117 0.68 9.76 10.00
C LEU A 117 1.37 10.82 10.88
N PRO A 118 2.66 11.14 10.65
CA PRO A 118 3.38 12.13 11.44
C PRO A 118 2.85 13.54 11.16
N VAL A 119 2.71 14.37 12.20
CA VAL A 119 2.22 15.74 12.15
C VAL A 119 3.33 16.76 11.88
N GLY A 120 2.97 17.87 11.24
CA GLY A 120 3.89 18.94 10.83
C GLY A 120 3.95 19.11 9.31
N SER A 121 4.17 20.35 8.86
CA SER A 121 4.11 20.72 7.43
C SER A 121 5.16 20.03 6.55
N GLU A 122 6.28 19.60 7.15
CA GLU A 122 7.40 18.94 6.47
C GLU A 122 7.63 17.50 6.96
N ALA A 123 6.65 16.93 7.67
CA ALA A 123 6.79 15.62 8.31
C ALA A 123 7.04 14.47 7.31
N LEU A 124 6.64 14.66 6.05
CA LEU A 124 6.82 13.74 4.94
C LEU A 124 7.73 14.31 3.84
N ARG A 125 8.53 15.34 4.15
CA ARG A 125 9.38 16.03 3.17
C ARG A 125 10.20 15.07 2.32
N GLY A 126 10.02 15.15 1.01
CA GLY A 126 10.76 14.35 0.03
C GLY A 126 10.35 12.89 -0.05
N LYS A 127 9.37 12.44 0.74
CA LYS A 127 8.94 11.04 0.81
C LYS A 127 7.91 10.73 -0.25
N MET A 128 7.94 9.47 -0.70
CA MET A 128 6.94 8.93 -1.59
C MET A 128 5.92 8.10 -0.82
N ILE A 129 4.65 8.21 -1.20
CA ILE A 129 3.55 7.40 -0.68
C ILE A 129 3.07 6.46 -1.77
N LEU A 130 3.22 5.15 -1.56
CA LEU A 130 2.71 4.09 -2.44
C LEU A 130 1.51 3.41 -1.78
N THR A 131 0.31 3.71 -2.26
CA THR A 131 -0.92 3.32 -1.52
C THR A 131 -2.08 3.04 -2.46
N ASN A 132 -3.28 2.98 -1.91
CA ASN A 132 -4.55 2.79 -2.58
C ASN A 132 -5.66 3.47 -1.76
N THR A 133 -6.88 3.53 -2.27
CA THR A 133 -8.08 4.05 -1.57
C THR A 133 -8.03 5.49 -1.09
N VAL A 134 -7.13 6.30 -1.63
CA VAL A 134 -7.05 7.74 -1.38
C VAL A 134 -8.18 8.51 -2.08
N THR A 135 -8.61 9.58 -1.41
CA THR A 135 -9.54 10.61 -1.89
C THR A 135 -8.82 11.94 -2.11
N SER A 136 -9.47 12.93 -2.75
CA SER A 136 -8.86 14.27 -2.90
C SER A 136 -8.50 14.94 -1.58
N LYS A 137 -9.26 14.71 -0.50
CA LYS A 137 -8.93 15.22 0.84
C LYS A 137 -7.64 14.61 1.39
N ASP A 138 -7.40 13.34 1.08
CA ASP A 138 -6.19 12.64 1.48
C ASP A 138 -4.96 13.14 0.71
N VAL A 139 -5.15 13.48 -0.57
CA VAL A 139 -4.13 14.13 -1.40
C VAL A 139 -3.72 15.47 -0.79
N GLU A 140 -4.69 16.33 -0.43
CA GLU A 140 -4.39 17.60 0.24
C GLU A 140 -3.72 17.40 1.60
N LEU A 141 -4.13 16.38 2.36
CA LEU A 141 -3.47 16.03 3.62
C LEU A 141 -2.00 15.68 3.37
N LEU A 142 -1.69 14.84 2.38
CA LEU A 142 -0.31 14.48 2.04
C LEU A 142 0.51 15.69 1.56
N ARG A 143 -0.07 16.54 0.72
CA ARG A 143 0.55 17.79 0.26
C ARG A 143 0.88 18.70 1.43
N SER A 144 -0.07 18.90 2.35
CA SER A 144 0.13 19.71 3.57
C SER A 144 1.19 19.18 4.54
N ARG A 145 1.64 17.93 4.35
CA ARG A 145 2.70 17.29 5.15
C ARG A 145 4.04 17.21 4.39
N GLY A 146 4.12 17.75 3.17
CA GLY A 146 5.35 17.83 2.37
C GLY A 146 5.71 16.55 1.60
N ALA A 147 4.79 15.59 1.47
CA ALA A 147 5.02 14.40 0.65
C ALA A 147 5.33 14.80 -0.79
N ALA A 148 6.34 14.19 -1.42
CA ALA A 148 6.78 14.59 -2.76
C ALA A 148 6.00 13.93 -3.89
N LEU A 149 5.67 12.65 -3.71
CA LEU A 149 5.04 11.83 -4.73
C LEU A 149 3.98 10.94 -4.11
N LEU A 150 2.80 10.91 -4.72
CA LEU A 150 1.77 9.93 -4.45
C LEU A 150 1.64 8.99 -5.64
N VAL A 151 1.71 7.69 -5.36
CA VAL A 151 1.49 6.63 -6.34
C VAL A 151 0.35 5.74 -5.84
N THR A 152 -0.67 5.53 -6.67
CA THR A 152 -1.77 4.62 -6.33
C THR A 152 -1.75 3.34 -7.17
N THR A 153 -1.90 2.18 -6.50
CA THR A 153 -1.92 0.87 -7.17
C THR A 153 -3.25 0.53 -7.85
N THR A 154 -4.29 1.33 -7.61
CA THR A 154 -5.58 1.18 -8.26
C THR A 154 -5.95 2.45 -9.03
N PRO A 155 -6.71 2.33 -10.13
CA PRO A 155 -7.12 3.49 -10.93
C PRO A 155 -7.96 4.45 -10.10
N ASN A 156 -7.86 5.74 -10.44
CA ASN A 156 -8.77 6.75 -9.92
C ASN A 156 -10.04 6.74 -10.75
N LEU A 157 -11.15 6.37 -10.12
CA LEU A 157 -12.48 6.36 -10.70
C LEU A 157 -13.30 7.46 -10.00
N SER A 158 -13.53 8.57 -10.71
CA SER A 158 -14.31 9.71 -10.23
C SER A 158 -13.79 10.38 -8.94
N GLY A 159 -12.48 10.62 -8.86
CA GLY A 159 -11.84 11.32 -7.74
C GLY A 159 -11.47 10.42 -6.56
N ARG A 160 -11.67 9.10 -6.68
CA ARG A 160 -11.35 8.11 -5.65
C ARG A 160 -10.71 6.87 -6.25
N SER A 161 -9.75 6.30 -5.52
CA SER A 161 -9.26 4.96 -5.82
C SER A 161 -10.02 3.90 -5.01
N PHE A 162 -10.24 2.74 -5.60
CA PHE A 162 -10.94 1.62 -4.93
C PHE A 162 -9.95 0.59 -4.38
N GLY A 163 -10.42 -0.30 -3.51
CA GLY A 163 -9.62 -1.41 -3.01
C GLY A 163 -9.24 -2.37 -4.14
N THR A 164 -8.14 -3.10 -3.97
CA THR A 164 -7.66 -4.06 -4.97
C THR A 164 -8.70 -5.15 -5.24
N ASN A 165 -9.42 -5.58 -4.22
CA ASN A 165 -10.54 -6.54 -4.32
C ASN A 165 -11.66 -6.08 -5.26
N VAL A 166 -11.98 -4.77 -5.29
CA VAL A 166 -13.01 -4.24 -6.19
C VAL A 166 -12.52 -4.26 -7.64
N ILE A 167 -11.26 -3.86 -7.86
CA ILE A 167 -10.65 -3.88 -9.19
C ILE A 167 -10.54 -5.32 -9.70
N GLU A 168 -10.12 -6.26 -8.85
CA GLU A 168 -10.05 -7.68 -9.18
C GLU A 168 -11.42 -8.26 -9.54
N ALA A 169 -12.46 -7.92 -8.78
CA ALA A 169 -13.83 -8.34 -9.07
C ALA A 169 -14.28 -7.84 -10.45
N VAL A 170 -14.07 -6.56 -10.76
CA VAL A 170 -14.43 -6.00 -12.08
C VAL A 170 -13.69 -6.72 -13.21
N VAL A 171 -12.38 -6.93 -13.06
CA VAL A 171 -11.57 -7.61 -14.09
C VAL A 171 -12.05 -9.05 -14.32
N ILE A 172 -12.28 -9.81 -13.25
CA ILE A 172 -12.75 -11.20 -13.35
C ILE A 172 -14.15 -11.27 -13.98
N THR A 173 -15.07 -10.40 -13.55
CA THR A 173 -16.42 -10.33 -14.12
C THR A 173 -16.39 -9.99 -15.61
N LEU A 174 -15.60 -9.00 -16.03
CA LEU A 174 -15.49 -8.62 -17.44
C LEU A 174 -14.79 -9.68 -18.30
N ALA A 175 -13.89 -10.46 -17.71
CA ALA A 175 -13.27 -11.60 -18.38
C ALA A 175 -14.26 -12.77 -18.59
N GLY A 176 -15.40 -12.78 -17.90
CA GLY A 176 -16.38 -13.87 -17.96
C GLY A 176 -15.83 -15.20 -17.42
N LYS A 177 -14.82 -15.14 -16.54
CA LYS A 177 -14.14 -16.31 -15.99
C LYS A 177 -14.36 -16.44 -14.50
N ARG A 178 -14.16 -17.64 -13.95
CA ARG A 178 -13.99 -17.80 -12.50
C ARG A 178 -12.59 -17.38 -12.08
N PRO A 179 -12.38 -16.92 -10.83
CA PRO A 179 -11.06 -16.53 -10.33
C PRO A 179 -9.99 -17.61 -10.55
N GLU A 180 -10.33 -18.88 -10.34
CA GLU A 180 -9.44 -20.03 -10.50
C GLU A 180 -9.03 -20.33 -11.96
N GLU A 181 -9.77 -19.79 -12.94
CA GLU A 181 -9.52 -19.98 -14.38
C GLU A 181 -8.73 -18.82 -15.00
N MET A 182 -8.44 -17.78 -14.21
CA MET A 182 -7.84 -16.55 -14.69
C MET A 182 -6.32 -16.61 -14.60
N THR A 183 -5.63 -16.47 -15.74
CA THR A 183 -4.17 -16.39 -15.74
C THR A 183 -3.69 -14.95 -15.44
N PRO A 184 -2.45 -14.77 -14.93
CA PRO A 184 -1.90 -13.43 -14.72
C PRO A 184 -1.81 -12.59 -15.99
N GLN A 185 -1.55 -13.21 -17.14
CA GLN A 185 -1.44 -12.51 -18.42
C GLN A 185 -2.80 -11.99 -18.88
N GLU A 186 -3.84 -12.83 -18.84
CA GLU A 186 -5.21 -12.43 -19.19
C GLU A 186 -5.72 -11.32 -18.26
N TYR A 187 -5.37 -11.38 -16.98
CA TYR A 187 -5.67 -10.31 -16.03
C TYR A 187 -5.05 -8.97 -16.44
N LEU A 188 -3.79 -8.99 -16.89
CA LEU A 188 -3.13 -7.79 -17.41
C LEU A 188 -3.72 -7.33 -18.75
N ASP A 189 -4.17 -8.25 -19.61
CA ASP A 189 -4.82 -7.90 -20.88
C ASP A 189 -6.13 -7.16 -20.65
N VAL A 190 -6.97 -7.61 -19.73
CA VAL A 190 -8.21 -6.91 -19.36
C VAL A 190 -7.91 -5.54 -18.76
N LEU A 191 -6.93 -5.44 -17.86
CA LEU A 191 -6.53 -4.15 -17.31
C LEU A 191 -6.02 -3.18 -18.37
N ARG A 192 -5.25 -3.66 -19.36
CA ARG A 192 -4.79 -2.85 -20.49
C ARG A 192 -5.97 -2.37 -21.34
N ALA A 193 -6.93 -3.25 -21.62
CA ALA A 193 -8.15 -2.88 -22.36
C ALA A 193 -8.97 -1.80 -21.64
N LEU A 194 -8.94 -1.79 -20.29
CA LEU A 194 -9.59 -0.77 -19.46
C LEU A 194 -8.74 0.50 -19.26
N GLY A 195 -7.49 0.52 -19.71
CA GLY A 195 -6.53 1.60 -19.40
C GLY A 195 -6.15 1.69 -17.92
N TRP A 196 -6.29 0.59 -17.18
CA TRP A 196 -6.02 0.49 -15.73
C TRP A 196 -4.70 -0.20 -15.41
N ASP A 197 -3.89 -0.49 -16.42
CA ASP A 197 -2.59 -1.13 -16.25
C ASP A 197 -1.53 -0.17 -15.69
N ARG A 198 -1.78 1.15 -15.73
CA ARG A 198 -0.84 2.17 -15.23
C ARG A 198 -1.22 2.67 -13.83
N PRO A 199 -0.22 2.88 -12.95
CA PRO A 199 -0.48 3.51 -11.68
C PRO A 199 -0.78 5.00 -11.89
N ARG A 200 -1.60 5.59 -11.01
CA ARG A 200 -1.68 7.05 -10.92
C ARG A 200 -0.41 7.54 -10.25
N VAL A 201 0.28 8.48 -10.88
CA VAL A 201 1.46 9.16 -10.34
C VAL A 201 1.13 10.64 -10.23
N GLU A 202 1.21 11.18 -9.01
CA GLU A 202 0.91 12.58 -8.74
C GLU A 202 2.05 13.22 -7.95
N HIS A 203 2.66 14.25 -8.53
CA HIS A 203 3.63 15.09 -7.84
C HIS A 203 2.89 16.03 -6.91
N LEU A 204 3.22 15.96 -5.62
CA LEU A 204 2.55 16.73 -4.58
C LEU A 204 3.35 17.97 -4.16
N ASN A 205 4.66 17.96 -4.43
CA ASN A 205 5.52 19.11 -4.27
C ASN A 205 5.67 19.83 -5.62
N GLY A 206 5.23 21.08 -5.65
CA GLY A 206 5.42 22.07 -6.70
C GLY A 206 5.61 23.43 -6.05
#